data_AF-A0AAW0AWU6-F1
#
_entry.id   AF-A0AAW0AWU6-F1
#
_cell.length_a   1.000
_cell.length_b   1.000
_cell.length_c   1.000
_cell.angle_alpha   90.00
_cell.angle_beta   90.00
_cell.angle_gamma   90.00
#
_symmetry.space_group_name_H-M   'P 1'
#
loop_
_entity.id
_entity.type
_entity.pdbx_description
1 polymer ?
#
loop_
_entity_poly.entity_id
_entity_poly.type
_entity_poly.pdbx_seq_one_letter_code
_entity_poly.pdbx_strand_id
1 'polypeptide(L)'
;MLWFWTSVALLANLGTLSSASALIPRVTVDPQTCVGYEKYIGIHDTLHSYSPACASVTNSCLKENGTSIWSHQQCVAAAACQGTTSVITLNQCQNPNVLTSGSIPNLSGSIYANIVGSCASSGCPITQQNFIDFVYGAMSAANVTQWPSSVDDVLAWWKPILDWTKTGDTVPYTNFNDWLHWSRS
;
A
#
# COMPACT_ATOMS: atom_id res chain seq x y z
N MET A 1 66.78 -19.35 -44.34
CA MET A 1 65.76 -18.33 -44.68
C MET A 1 64.60 -18.50 -43.72
N LEU A 2 64.52 -17.61 -42.74
CA LEU A 2 63.51 -17.57 -41.68
C LEU A 2 62.43 -16.56 -42.10
N TRP A 3 61.15 -16.93 -42.01
CA TRP A 3 60.04 -15.98 -42.03
C TRP A 3 59.12 -16.29 -40.85
N PHE A 4 59.12 -15.38 -39.88
CA PHE A 4 58.19 -15.30 -38.76
C PHE A 4 56.83 -14.80 -39.27
N TRP A 5 55.73 -15.45 -38.88
CA TRP A 5 54.38 -14.88 -38.96
C TRP A 5 53.90 -14.57 -37.54
N THR A 6 53.64 -13.30 -37.25
CA THR A 6 53.05 -12.80 -36.02
C THR A 6 51.52 -12.80 -36.14
N SER A 7 50.84 -13.50 -35.23
CA SER A 7 49.39 -13.47 -35.10
C SER A 7 48.92 -12.17 -34.45
N VAL A 8 47.94 -11.51 -35.07
CA VAL A 8 47.25 -10.31 -34.55
C VAL A 8 46.24 -10.74 -33.48
N ALA A 9 46.33 -10.15 -32.29
CA ALA A 9 45.35 -10.32 -31.22
C ALA A 9 44.10 -9.46 -31.47
N LEU A 10 42.93 -10.09 -31.50
CA LEU A 10 41.64 -9.42 -31.59
C LEU A 10 41.18 -9.04 -30.17
N LEU A 11 41.18 -7.73 -29.86
CA LEU A 11 40.60 -7.20 -28.62
C LEU A 11 39.08 -7.17 -28.73
N ALA A 12 38.39 -7.99 -27.93
CA ALA A 12 36.95 -7.90 -27.75
C ALA A 12 36.62 -6.75 -26.78
N ASN A 13 36.07 -5.66 -27.30
CA ASN A 13 35.49 -4.59 -26.49
C ASN A 13 34.19 -5.11 -25.85
N LEU A 14 34.23 -5.39 -24.55
CA LEU A 14 33.04 -5.56 -23.73
C LEU A 14 32.43 -4.17 -23.48
N GLY A 15 31.49 -3.77 -24.34
CA GLY A 15 30.65 -2.61 -24.11
C GLY A 15 29.82 -2.80 -22.85
N THR A 16 29.97 -1.89 -21.89
CA THR A 16 29.12 -1.78 -20.72
C THR A 16 27.70 -1.37 -21.15
N LEU A 17 26.73 -2.27 -20.99
CA LEU A 17 25.32 -1.92 -21.09
C LEU A 17 24.95 -1.06 -19.88
N SER A 18 24.86 0.26 -20.08
CA SER A 18 24.23 1.17 -19.12
C SER A 18 22.73 0.94 -19.20
N SER A 19 22.14 0.35 -18.15
CA SER A 19 20.69 0.28 -18.00
C SER A 19 20.13 1.70 -17.86
N ALA A 20 19.54 2.22 -18.92
CA ALA A 20 18.75 3.44 -18.85
C ALA A 20 17.50 3.14 -18.01
N SER A 21 17.44 3.65 -16.78
CA SER A 21 16.22 3.64 -15.97
C SER A 21 15.13 4.37 -16.74
N ALA A 22 14.13 3.64 -17.25
CA ALA A 22 12.96 4.25 -17.83
C ALA A 22 12.27 5.11 -16.76
N LEU A 23 12.13 6.41 -17.02
CA LEU A 23 11.41 7.32 -16.14
C LEU A 23 9.92 6.93 -16.18
N ILE A 24 9.37 6.50 -15.04
CA ILE A 24 7.93 6.24 -14.92
C ILE A 24 7.22 7.60 -14.92
N PRO A 25 6.24 7.83 -15.81
CA PRO A 25 5.50 9.08 -15.83
C PRO A 25 4.75 9.27 -14.51
N ARG A 26 4.73 10.53 -14.03
CA ARG A 26 3.95 10.92 -12.85
C ARG A 26 2.46 10.70 -13.09
N VAL A 27 1.73 10.36 -12.02
CA VAL A 27 0.28 10.31 -12.09
C VAL A 27 -0.25 11.74 -12.06
N THR A 28 -1.10 12.08 -13.04
CA THR A 28 -1.82 13.35 -13.07
C THR A 28 -3.25 13.11 -12.60
N VAL A 29 -3.57 13.59 -11.39
CA VAL A 29 -4.93 13.58 -10.86
C VAL A 29 -5.56 14.95 -11.12
N ASP A 30 -6.80 14.98 -11.61
CA ASP A 30 -7.53 16.22 -11.81
C ASP A 30 -7.77 16.94 -10.45
N PRO A 31 -7.53 18.26 -10.35
CA PRO A 31 -7.67 18.98 -9.09
C PRO A 31 -9.07 18.89 -8.46
N GLN A 32 -10.15 18.80 -9.25
CA GLN A 32 -11.50 18.64 -8.69
C GLN A 32 -11.71 17.26 -8.10
N THR A 33 -11.05 16.24 -8.66
CA THR A 33 -11.00 14.89 -8.07
C THR A 33 -10.34 14.93 -6.70
N CYS A 34 -9.23 15.65 -6.55
CA CYS A 34 -8.56 15.82 -5.26
C CYS A 34 -9.46 16.50 -4.21
N VAL A 35 -10.10 17.62 -4.57
CA VAL A 35 -11.07 18.30 -3.69
C VAL A 35 -12.23 17.39 -3.31
N GLY A 36 -12.69 16.56 -4.25
CA GLY A 36 -13.72 15.55 -4.02
C GLY A 36 -13.32 14.57 -2.93
N TYR A 37 -12.20 13.88 -3.09
CA TYR A 37 -11.74 12.90 -2.10
C TYR A 37 -11.38 13.53 -0.75
N GLU A 38 -10.76 14.71 -0.73
CA GLU A 38 -10.41 15.41 0.52
C GLU A 38 -11.65 15.75 1.36
N LYS A 39 -12.77 16.10 0.70
CA LYS A 39 -14.04 16.41 1.37
C LYS A 39 -14.64 15.19 2.10
N TYR A 40 -14.37 13.98 1.64
CA TYR A 40 -14.95 12.74 2.17
C TYR A 40 -13.97 11.91 3.00
N ILE A 41 -12.85 12.50 3.43
CA ILE A 41 -11.94 11.83 4.38
C ILE A 41 -12.70 11.45 5.66
N GLY A 42 -12.55 10.19 6.08
CA GLY A 42 -13.24 9.56 7.19
C GLY A 42 -14.56 8.90 6.82
N ILE A 43 -15.02 8.98 5.57
CA ILE A 43 -16.24 8.32 5.10
C ILE A 43 -15.81 7.13 4.25
N HIS A 44 -16.12 5.92 4.72
CA HIS A 44 -15.88 4.70 3.94
C HIS A 44 -16.88 4.61 2.77
N ASP A 45 -16.41 4.34 1.56
CA ASP A 45 -17.24 4.30 0.34
C ASP A 45 -18.41 3.30 0.42
N THR A 46 -18.23 2.13 1.02
CA THR A 46 -19.33 1.16 1.23
C THR A 46 -20.21 1.45 2.47
N LEU A 47 -19.65 1.95 3.57
CA LEU A 47 -20.42 2.15 4.82
C LEU A 47 -21.21 3.47 4.82
N HIS A 48 -20.81 4.45 4.00
CA HIS A 48 -21.40 5.81 3.93
C HIS A 48 -21.52 6.51 5.30
N SER A 49 -20.73 6.07 6.28
CA SER A 49 -20.73 6.58 7.64
C SER A 49 -19.41 7.28 7.93
N TYR A 50 -19.48 8.48 8.49
CA TYR A 50 -18.29 9.20 8.95
C TYR A 50 -17.70 8.54 10.21
N SER A 51 -16.40 8.28 10.19
CA SER A 51 -15.60 7.86 11.34
C SER A 51 -14.48 8.87 11.59
N PRO A 52 -14.47 9.56 12.75
CA PRO A 52 -13.37 10.47 13.09
C PRO A 52 -12.04 9.74 13.27
N ALA A 53 -12.08 8.48 13.69
CA ALA A 53 -10.91 7.62 13.80
C ALA A 53 -10.32 7.32 12.41
N CYS A 54 -11.17 6.98 11.45
CA CYS A 54 -10.74 6.78 10.07
C CYS A 54 -10.15 8.05 9.44
N ALA A 55 -10.79 9.20 9.68
CA ALA A 55 -10.26 10.48 9.22
C ALA A 55 -8.86 10.75 9.79
N SER A 56 -8.64 10.45 11.08
CA SER A 56 -7.37 10.69 11.75
C SER A 56 -6.24 9.82 11.19
N VAL A 57 -6.47 8.51 11.04
CA VAL A 57 -5.45 7.60 10.48
C VAL A 57 -5.19 7.88 8.99
N THR A 58 -6.22 8.26 8.22
CA THR A 58 -6.08 8.68 6.82
C THR A 58 -5.22 9.92 6.71
N ASN A 59 -5.49 10.96 7.50
CA ASN A 59 -4.64 12.15 7.53
C ASN A 59 -3.19 11.84 7.97
N SER A 60 -3.00 10.85 8.85
CA SER A 60 -1.65 10.39 9.19
C SER A 60 -0.96 9.72 8.00
N CYS A 61 -1.67 8.91 7.21
CA CYS A 61 -1.13 8.34 5.99
C CYS A 61 -0.70 9.43 5.00
N LEU A 62 -1.52 10.46 4.78
CA LEU A 62 -1.22 11.53 3.81
C LEU A 62 0.00 12.38 4.18
N LYS A 63 0.42 12.35 5.45
CA LYS A 63 1.67 12.98 5.89
C LYS A 63 2.90 12.16 5.51
N GLU A 64 2.74 10.88 5.17
CA GLU A 64 3.81 10.06 4.63
C GLU A 64 4.10 10.52 3.19
N ASN A 65 5.16 11.29 3.01
CA ASN A 65 5.56 11.81 1.70
C ASN A 65 6.26 10.74 0.82
N GLY A 66 5.90 9.46 1.00
CA GLY A 66 6.49 8.32 0.32
C GLY A 66 5.71 7.89 -0.93
N THR A 67 6.37 7.21 -1.87
CA THR A 67 5.71 6.62 -3.04
C THR A 67 5.24 5.18 -2.78
N SER A 68 5.83 4.51 -1.79
CA SER A 68 5.50 3.15 -1.37
C SER A 68 4.47 3.17 -0.24
N ILE A 69 3.26 3.63 -0.50
CA ILE A 69 2.26 3.83 0.56
C ILE A 69 1.95 2.54 1.36
N TRP A 70 2.10 1.36 0.75
CA TRP A 70 1.94 0.06 1.44
C TRP A 70 3.14 -0.37 2.30
N SER A 71 4.17 0.47 2.44
CA SER A 71 5.21 0.31 3.46
C SER A 71 4.93 1.08 4.76
N HIS A 72 3.77 1.73 4.88
CA HIS A 72 3.38 2.50 6.06
C HIS A 72 2.11 1.92 6.69
N GLN A 73 2.14 1.60 7.99
CA GLN A 73 1.03 0.92 8.68
C GLN A 73 -0.25 1.76 8.66
N GLN A 74 -0.12 3.06 8.89
CA GLN A 74 -1.19 4.05 8.83
C GLN A 74 -1.86 4.10 7.45
N CYS A 75 -1.13 3.88 6.36
CA CYS A 75 -1.71 3.86 5.02
C CYS A 75 -2.48 2.57 4.74
N VAL A 76 -1.99 1.43 5.24
CA VAL A 76 -2.70 0.15 5.13
C VAL A 76 -3.95 0.15 6.03
N ALA A 77 -3.88 0.73 7.23
CA ALA A 77 -5.04 0.93 8.11
C ALA A 77 -6.05 1.94 7.52
N ALA A 78 -5.56 3.03 6.94
CA ALA A 78 -6.41 3.99 6.23
C ALA A 78 -7.13 3.32 5.07
N ALA A 79 -6.46 2.50 4.26
CA ALA A 79 -7.10 1.80 3.14
C ALA A 79 -8.28 0.94 3.60
N ALA A 80 -8.16 0.30 4.77
CA ALA A 80 -9.22 -0.53 5.33
C ALA A 80 -10.46 0.26 5.76
N CYS A 81 -10.28 1.47 6.27
CA CYS A 81 -11.41 2.28 6.76
C CYS A 81 -11.93 3.31 5.75
N GLN A 82 -11.10 3.77 4.81
CA GLN A 82 -11.41 4.82 3.85
C GLN A 82 -11.69 4.27 2.45
N GLY A 83 -11.14 3.10 2.13
CA GLY A 83 -11.14 2.53 0.78
C GLY A 83 -9.79 2.66 0.08
N THR A 84 -9.42 1.66 -0.72
CA THR A 84 -8.13 1.62 -1.43
C THR A 84 -8.05 2.71 -2.49
N THR A 85 -9.14 2.95 -3.23
CA THR A 85 -9.20 3.98 -4.27
C THR A 85 -9.00 5.36 -3.67
N SER A 86 -9.71 5.63 -2.59
CA SER A 86 -9.66 6.88 -1.86
C SER A 86 -8.25 7.15 -1.33
N VAL A 87 -7.62 6.18 -0.66
CA VAL A 87 -6.27 6.36 -0.10
C VAL A 87 -5.21 6.54 -1.19
N ILE A 88 -5.26 5.75 -2.27
CA ILE A 88 -4.31 5.90 -3.39
C ILE A 88 -4.47 7.30 -4.02
N THR A 89 -5.71 7.70 -4.32
CA THR A 89 -5.98 8.97 -5.00
C THR A 89 -5.57 10.15 -4.13
N LEU A 90 -5.91 10.14 -2.84
CA LEU A 90 -5.50 11.18 -1.90
C LEU A 90 -3.97 11.29 -1.81
N ASN A 91 -3.24 10.17 -1.76
CA ASN A 91 -1.78 10.19 -1.77
C ASN A 91 -1.21 10.72 -3.09
N GLN A 92 -1.81 10.39 -4.24
CA GLN A 92 -1.42 10.95 -5.54
C GLN A 92 -1.68 12.46 -5.64
N CYS A 93 -2.74 12.95 -4.99
CA CYS A 93 -3.02 14.39 -4.89
C CYS A 93 -1.94 15.14 -4.10
N GLN A 94 -1.38 14.52 -3.05
CA GLN A 94 -0.28 15.10 -2.26
C GLN A 94 1.08 14.91 -2.94
N ASN A 95 1.30 13.77 -3.57
CA ASN A 95 2.55 13.39 -4.21
C ASN A 95 2.29 12.69 -5.56
N PRO A 96 2.46 13.38 -6.70
CA PRO A 96 2.19 12.81 -8.02
C PRO A 96 3.18 11.71 -8.45
N ASN A 97 4.19 11.41 -7.63
CA ASN A 97 5.10 10.28 -7.86
C ASN A 97 4.58 8.97 -7.25
N VAL A 98 3.49 8.99 -6.48
CA VAL A 98 2.78 7.78 -6.06
C VAL A 98 2.24 7.11 -7.32
N LEU A 99 2.59 5.84 -7.51
CA LEU A 99 2.28 5.11 -8.72
C LEU A 99 0.79 4.77 -8.82
N THR A 100 0.34 4.38 -10.01
CA THR A 100 -1.01 3.83 -10.19
C THR A 100 -1.16 2.51 -9.42
N SER A 101 -2.39 2.18 -9.03
CA SER A 101 -2.72 1.06 -8.15
C SER A 101 -1.89 -0.22 -8.38
N GLY A 102 -1.85 -0.76 -9.61
CA GLY A 102 -1.11 -1.99 -9.93
C GLY A 102 0.41 -1.87 -10.02
N SER A 103 0.96 -0.67 -9.84
CA SER A 103 2.40 -0.38 -9.92
C SER A 103 2.96 0.12 -8.59
N ILE A 104 2.12 0.43 -7.60
CA ILE A 104 2.58 0.67 -6.23
C ILE A 104 3.32 -0.58 -5.75
N PRO A 105 4.48 -0.46 -5.09
CA PRO A 105 5.15 -1.62 -4.51
C PRO A 105 4.23 -2.41 -3.58
N ASN A 106 4.35 -3.73 -3.61
CA ASN A 106 3.57 -4.63 -2.76
C ASN A 106 3.68 -4.27 -1.27
N LEU A 107 2.69 -4.70 -0.50
CA LEU A 107 2.68 -4.64 0.95
C LEU A 107 4.02 -5.13 1.51
N SER A 108 4.68 -4.26 2.28
CA SER A 108 5.97 -4.59 2.87
C SER A 108 5.85 -5.82 3.78
N GLY A 109 6.82 -6.74 3.68
CA GLY A 109 6.90 -7.90 4.56
C GLY A 109 7.00 -7.52 6.04
N SER A 110 7.58 -6.37 6.38
CA SER A 110 7.61 -5.87 7.76
C SER A 110 6.23 -5.47 8.27
N ILE A 111 5.41 -4.86 7.41
CA ILE A 111 4.03 -4.48 7.75
C ILE A 111 3.18 -5.73 7.92
N TYR A 112 3.31 -6.68 6.99
CA TYR A 112 2.62 -7.96 7.13
C TYR A 112 3.04 -8.71 8.41
N ALA A 113 4.34 -8.73 8.73
CA ALA A 113 4.82 -9.30 9.98
C ALA A 113 4.29 -8.58 11.22
N ASN A 114 4.06 -7.28 11.15
CA ASN A 114 3.41 -6.55 12.24
C ASN A 114 1.92 -6.90 12.39
N ILE A 115 1.26 -7.39 11.33
CA ILE A 115 -0.14 -7.83 11.39
C ILE A 115 -0.22 -9.24 12.00
N VAL A 116 0.51 -10.20 11.42
CA VAL A 116 0.37 -11.63 11.76
C VAL A 116 1.37 -12.12 12.81
N GLY A 117 2.34 -11.29 13.17
CA GLY A 117 3.37 -11.60 14.16
C GLY A 117 4.41 -12.61 13.66
N SER A 118 4.88 -13.46 14.58
CA SER A 118 6.00 -14.38 14.36
C SER A 118 5.76 -15.44 13.28
N CYS A 119 4.51 -15.69 12.90
CA CYS A 119 4.16 -16.65 11.85
C CYS A 119 4.22 -16.09 10.42
N ALA A 120 4.65 -14.83 10.24
CA ALA A 120 4.77 -14.23 8.91
C ALA A 120 5.72 -15.02 7.98
N SER A 121 6.81 -15.57 8.53
CA SER A 121 7.77 -16.39 7.80
C SER A 121 7.20 -17.74 7.33
N SER A 122 6.18 -18.26 8.03
CA SER A 122 5.45 -19.46 7.62
C SER A 122 4.20 -19.18 6.78
N GLY A 123 3.92 -17.90 6.48
CA GLY A 123 2.82 -17.49 5.60
C GLY A 123 1.43 -17.63 6.24
N CYS A 124 1.31 -17.53 7.56
CA CYS A 124 0.00 -17.56 8.22
C CYS A 124 -0.91 -16.42 7.71
N PRO A 125 -2.22 -16.66 7.56
CA PRO A 125 -3.15 -15.64 7.10
C PRO A 125 -3.52 -14.66 8.22
N ILE A 126 -3.96 -13.47 7.85
CA ILE A 126 -4.51 -12.46 8.74
C ILE A 126 -5.84 -12.96 9.30
N THR A 127 -5.94 -13.07 10.63
CA THR A 127 -7.20 -13.32 11.33
C THR A 127 -7.92 -12.01 11.67
N GLN A 128 -9.20 -12.10 12.06
CA GLN A 128 -9.93 -10.95 12.59
C GLN A 128 -9.20 -10.26 13.76
N GLN A 129 -8.65 -11.03 14.70
CA GLN A 129 -7.93 -10.43 15.84
C GLN A 129 -6.65 -9.74 15.39
N ASN A 130 -5.90 -10.36 14.45
CA ASN A 130 -4.72 -9.71 13.87
C ASN A 130 -5.06 -8.37 13.21
N PHE A 131 -6.19 -8.30 12.50
CA PHE A 131 -6.65 -7.08 11.87
C PHE A 131 -7.01 -6.00 12.90
N ILE A 132 -7.76 -6.37 13.96
CA ILE A 132 -8.11 -5.44 15.05
C ILE A 132 -6.83 -4.88 15.70
N ASP A 133 -5.93 -5.77 16.13
CA ASP A 133 -4.68 -5.39 16.80
C ASP A 133 -3.81 -4.51 15.90
N PHE A 134 -3.75 -4.84 14.60
CA PHE A 134 -3.04 -4.04 13.61
C PHE A 134 -3.61 -2.63 13.48
N VAL A 135 -4.93 -2.48 13.35
CA VAL A 135 -5.57 -1.16 13.19
C VAL A 135 -5.30 -0.28 14.41
N TYR A 136 -5.51 -0.79 15.62
CA TYR A 136 -5.22 -0.04 16.84
C TYR A 136 -3.71 0.24 16.99
N GLY A 137 -2.85 -0.71 16.62
CA GLY A 137 -1.40 -0.53 16.61
C GLY A 137 -0.94 0.55 15.64
N ALA A 138 -1.48 0.57 14.41
CA ALA A 138 -1.19 1.57 13.39
C ALA A 138 -1.64 2.97 13.84
N MET A 139 -2.83 3.06 14.43
CA MET A 139 -3.35 4.29 15.03
C MET A 139 -2.46 4.80 16.18
N SER A 140 -2.00 3.90 17.04
CA SER A 140 -1.09 4.23 18.13
C SER A 140 0.25 4.77 17.61
N ALA A 141 0.85 4.08 16.64
CA ALA A 141 2.09 4.51 16.01
C ALA A 141 1.95 5.86 15.30
N ALA A 142 0.77 6.14 14.74
CA ALA A 142 0.40 7.41 14.12
C ALA A 142 0.09 8.54 15.11
N ASN A 143 0.09 8.27 16.43
CA ASN A 143 -0.32 9.22 17.48
C ASN A 143 -1.69 9.88 17.21
N VAL A 144 -2.66 9.10 16.71
CA VAL A 144 -4.02 9.63 16.49
C VAL A 144 -4.70 9.91 17.83
N THR A 145 -5.53 10.96 17.86
CA THR A 145 -6.30 11.35 19.06
C THR A 145 -7.75 10.89 19.01
N GLN A 146 -8.20 10.39 17.85
CA GLN A 146 -9.55 9.90 17.63
C GLN A 146 -9.49 8.39 17.41
N TRP A 147 -10.25 7.65 18.21
CA TRP A 147 -10.25 6.19 18.21
C TRP A 147 -11.63 5.66 17.83
N PRO A 148 -11.72 4.45 17.24
CA PRO A 148 -13.00 3.80 17.01
C PRO A 148 -13.76 3.69 18.34
N SER A 149 -15.07 3.92 18.30
CA SER A 149 -15.90 3.93 19.51
C SER A 149 -16.11 2.54 20.09
N SER A 150 -15.98 1.53 19.23
CA SER A 150 -16.06 0.11 19.57
C SER A 150 -15.22 -0.74 18.63
N VAL A 151 -15.02 -2.00 18.99
CA VAL A 151 -14.42 -3.00 18.08
C VAL A 151 -15.33 -3.25 16.87
N ASP A 152 -16.63 -3.09 16.99
CA ASP A 152 -17.58 -3.29 15.88
C ASP A 152 -17.34 -2.29 14.74
N ASP A 153 -16.89 -1.07 15.04
CA ASP A 153 -16.47 -0.09 14.02
C ASP A 153 -15.29 -0.62 13.19
N VAL A 154 -14.32 -1.28 13.85
CA VAL A 154 -13.16 -1.88 13.18
C VAL A 154 -13.59 -3.12 12.40
N LEU A 155 -14.51 -3.92 12.93
CA LEU A 155 -15.06 -5.06 12.20
C LEU A 155 -15.85 -4.65 10.95
N ALA A 156 -16.49 -3.48 10.97
CA ALA A 156 -17.13 -2.91 9.79
C ALA A 156 -16.12 -2.59 8.67
N TRP A 157 -14.85 -2.32 9.00
CA TRP A 157 -13.74 -2.14 8.04
C TRP A 157 -13.14 -3.47 7.57
N TRP A 158 -13.18 -4.49 8.43
CA TRP A 158 -12.71 -5.83 8.09
C TRP A 158 -13.63 -6.53 7.08
N LYS A 159 -14.94 -6.37 7.24
CA LYS A 159 -15.95 -7.06 6.45
C LYS A 159 -15.80 -6.84 4.92
N PRO A 160 -15.62 -5.61 4.40
CA PRO A 160 -15.38 -5.38 2.98
C PRO A 160 -14.15 -6.12 2.43
N ILE A 161 -13.10 -6.30 3.24
CA ILE A 161 -11.91 -7.05 2.85
C ILE A 161 -12.27 -8.52 2.64
N LEU A 162 -12.91 -9.16 3.64
CA LEU A 162 -13.38 -10.54 3.52
C LEU A 162 -14.32 -10.75 2.33
N ASP A 163 -15.27 -9.81 2.17
CA ASP A 163 -16.27 -9.87 1.11
C ASP A 163 -15.63 -9.77 -0.28
N TRP A 164 -14.52 -9.04 -0.43
CA TRP A 164 -13.77 -8.96 -1.68
C TRP A 164 -12.84 -10.15 -1.89
N THR A 165 -12.08 -10.57 -0.87
CA THR A 165 -11.06 -11.62 -1.01
C THR A 165 -11.65 -13.02 -1.17
N LYS A 166 -12.86 -13.26 -0.64
CA LYS A 166 -13.55 -14.57 -0.67
C LYS A 166 -12.72 -15.71 -0.06
N THR A 167 -11.94 -15.41 0.98
CA THR A 167 -11.04 -16.37 1.66
C THR A 167 -11.63 -16.98 2.94
N GLY A 168 -12.89 -16.66 3.28
CA GLY A 168 -13.52 -17.08 4.54
C GLY A 168 -13.20 -16.11 5.67
N ASP A 169 -12.86 -16.63 6.85
CA ASP A 169 -12.64 -15.81 8.06
C ASP A 169 -11.21 -15.27 8.20
N THR A 170 -10.30 -15.68 7.32
CA THR A 170 -8.89 -15.28 7.32
C THR A 170 -8.45 -14.85 5.93
N VAL A 171 -7.44 -13.98 5.84
CA VAL A 171 -6.94 -13.45 4.56
C VAL A 171 -5.44 -13.69 4.42
N PRO A 172 -5.00 -14.55 3.48
CA PRO A 172 -3.58 -14.73 3.16
C PRO A 172 -2.92 -13.45 2.62
N TYR A 173 -1.60 -13.35 2.74
CA TYR A 173 -0.80 -12.22 2.21
C TYR A 173 -1.17 -11.85 0.77
N THR A 174 -1.21 -12.83 -0.13
CA THR A 174 -1.46 -12.57 -1.56
C THR A 174 -2.82 -11.93 -1.77
N ASN A 175 -3.88 -12.43 -1.12
CA ASN A 175 -5.22 -11.88 -1.24
C ASN A 175 -5.33 -10.48 -0.62
N PHE A 176 -4.68 -10.24 0.53
CA PHE A 176 -4.70 -8.93 1.16
C PHE A 176 -3.92 -7.89 0.36
N ASN A 177 -2.76 -8.29 -0.19
CA ASN A 177 -1.99 -7.47 -1.12
C ASN A 177 -2.82 -7.15 -2.37
N ASP A 178 -3.43 -8.16 -2.98
CA ASP A 178 -4.28 -7.95 -4.16
C ASP A 178 -5.46 -7.02 -3.86
N TRP A 179 -6.07 -7.14 -2.67
CA TRP A 179 -7.11 -6.22 -2.23
C TRP A 179 -6.59 -4.76 -2.19
N LEU A 180 -5.42 -4.50 -1.61
CA LEU A 180 -4.81 -3.16 -1.58
C LEU A 180 -4.60 -2.55 -2.97
N HIS A 181 -4.34 -3.39 -3.99
CA HIS A 181 -4.06 -2.93 -5.35
C HIS A 181 -5.29 -2.94 -6.26
N TRP A 182 -6.34 -3.69 -5.96
CA TRP A 182 -7.38 -3.99 -6.96
C TRP A 182 -8.81 -3.96 -6.44
N SER A 183 -9.03 -3.75 -5.13
CA SER A 183 -10.38 -3.82 -4.59
C SER A 183 -11.33 -2.75 -5.15
N ARG A 184 -10.77 -1.61 -5.56
CA ARG A 184 -11.52 -0.42 -6.00
C ARG A 184 -12.61 -0.05 -5.00
N SER A 185 -12.28 -0.20 -3.72
CA SER A 185 -13.14 0.13 -2.59
C SER A 185 -12.89 1.54 -2.09
#